data_AF-A0A6P0UB32-F1
#
_entry.id   AF-A0A6P0UB32-F1
#
_cell.length_a   1.000
_cell.length_b   1.000
_cell.length_c   1.000
_cell.angle_alpha   90.00
_cell.angle_beta   90.00
_cell.angle_gamma   90.00
#
_symmetry.space_group_name_H-M   'P 1'
#
loop_
_entity.id
_entity.type
_entity.pdbx_description
1 polymer ?
#
loop_
_entity_poly.entity_id
_entity_poly.type
_entity_poly.pdbx_seq_one_letter_code
_entity_poly.pdbx_strand_id
1 'polypeptide(L)'
;IVALLGSMGYDAQTTDKNIQVDGSNFDVFCKMTKMNLEMSNNQDGLRVLENLTSQIISIPRNLSIIATINTSDESIYYLDSAFKRRWDWEYVDVPGYGIEKIKDIAIEGRDEKWVSFVNKLNDFIKVNHHLIRRIEDKQIGVWFLKSEDNQVTKESIENKLMFYLWDSVFPRDRRPLEDLLSKGDKQSIKLITYSDFIALSDDFIDAIISCEWLTF
;
A
#
# COMPACT_ATOMS: atom_id res chain seq x y z
N ILE A 1 -28.55 -15.14 12.75
CA ILE A 1 -29.62 -15.50 11.79
C ILE A 1 -30.61 -14.35 11.59
N VAL A 2 -31.25 -13.81 12.64
CA VAL A 2 -32.22 -12.70 12.49
C VAL A 2 -31.65 -11.48 11.75
N ALA A 3 -30.49 -10.95 12.17
CA ALA A 3 -29.86 -9.82 11.48
C ALA A 3 -29.49 -10.12 10.01
N LEU A 4 -29.06 -11.36 9.72
CA LEU A 4 -28.75 -11.80 8.36
C LEU A 4 -30.01 -11.82 7.48
N LEU A 5 -31.10 -12.37 7.99
CA LEU A 5 -32.39 -12.38 7.30
C LEU A 5 -32.93 -10.97 7.09
N GLY A 6 -32.77 -10.09 8.08
CA GLY A 6 -33.07 -8.66 7.95
C GLY A 6 -32.26 -8.00 6.83
N SER A 7 -30.96 -8.27 6.71
CA SER A 7 -30.14 -7.75 5.61
C SER A 7 -30.52 -8.30 4.23
N MET A 8 -31.18 -9.47 4.19
CA MET A 8 -31.72 -10.06 2.97
C MET A 8 -33.12 -9.53 2.63
N GLY A 9 -33.69 -8.64 3.45
CA GLY A 9 -34.99 -8.02 3.23
C GLY A 9 -36.18 -8.75 3.85
N TYR A 10 -35.93 -9.77 4.68
CA TYR A 10 -36.99 -10.45 5.43
C TYR A 10 -37.32 -9.72 6.73
N ASP A 11 -38.59 -9.74 7.13
CA ASP A 11 -39.03 -9.30 8.46
C ASP A 11 -38.75 -10.41 9.47
N ALA A 12 -37.56 -10.39 10.04
CA ALA A 12 -37.10 -11.41 10.99
C ALA A 12 -37.05 -10.88 12.42
N GLN A 13 -37.59 -11.65 13.36
CA GLN A 13 -37.60 -11.32 14.78
C GLN A 13 -37.39 -12.55 15.67
N THR A 14 -36.78 -12.36 16.84
CA THR A 14 -36.71 -13.38 17.89
C THR A 14 -37.89 -13.23 18.83
N THR A 15 -38.58 -14.34 19.10
CA THR A 15 -39.57 -14.48 20.18
C THR A 15 -38.97 -15.36 21.30
N ASP A 16 -39.63 -15.44 22.46
CA ASP A 16 -39.13 -16.11 23.68
C ASP A 16 -38.57 -17.53 23.49
N LYS A 17 -38.94 -18.24 22.40
CA LYS A 17 -38.39 -19.57 22.07
C LYS A 17 -38.04 -19.82 20.60
N ASN A 18 -38.42 -18.94 19.67
CA ASN A 18 -38.29 -19.21 18.22
C ASN A 18 -37.93 -17.97 17.41
N ILE A 19 -37.34 -18.19 16.24
CA ILE A 19 -37.17 -17.17 15.20
C ILE A 19 -38.45 -17.16 14.34
N GLN A 20 -38.99 -15.97 14.10
CA GLN A 20 -40.01 -15.73 13.10
C GLN A 20 -39.42 -14.99 11.89
N VAL A 21 -39.89 -15.33 10.70
CA VAL A 21 -39.51 -14.73 9.41
C VAL A 21 -40.80 -14.49 8.63
N ASP A 22 -41.09 -13.24 8.31
CA ASP A 22 -42.32 -12.77 7.64
C ASP A 22 -43.59 -13.31 8.32
N GLY A 23 -43.61 -13.28 9.66
CA GLY A 23 -44.73 -13.79 10.47
C GLY A 23 -44.83 -15.32 10.57
N SER A 24 -43.97 -16.09 9.89
CA SER A 24 -43.92 -17.56 9.96
C SER A 24 -42.80 -18.06 10.86
N ASN A 25 -42.96 -19.23 11.48
CA ASN A 25 -41.87 -19.87 12.23
C ASN A 25 -40.71 -20.22 11.28
N PHE A 26 -39.47 -20.09 11.75
CA PHE A 26 -38.27 -20.36 10.96
C PHE A 26 -38.25 -21.73 10.25
N ASP A 27 -38.74 -22.79 10.90
CA ASP A 27 -38.84 -24.12 10.28
C ASP A 27 -39.83 -24.15 9.10
N VAL A 28 -40.93 -23.38 9.21
CA VAL A 28 -41.94 -23.26 8.15
C VAL A 28 -41.36 -22.46 6.99
N PHE A 29 -40.71 -21.33 7.29
CA PHE A 29 -39.97 -20.54 6.30
C PHE A 29 -38.98 -21.41 5.52
N CYS A 30 -38.14 -22.19 6.23
CA CYS A 30 -37.14 -23.05 5.57
C CYS A 30 -37.79 -24.09 4.66
N LYS A 31 -38.89 -24.72 5.08
CA LYS A 31 -39.62 -25.71 4.25
C LYS A 31 -40.21 -25.07 2.99
N MET A 32 -40.86 -23.92 3.12
CA MET A 32 -41.46 -23.20 1.98
C MET A 32 -40.39 -22.72 1.00
N THR A 33 -39.32 -22.11 1.52
CA THR A 33 -38.18 -21.64 0.72
C THR A 33 -37.53 -22.80 -0.03
N LYS A 34 -37.35 -23.97 0.61
CA LYS A 34 -36.83 -25.18 -0.04
C LYS A 34 -37.67 -25.59 -1.26
N MET A 35 -38.98 -25.70 -1.09
CA MET A 35 -39.90 -26.07 -2.19
C MET A 35 -39.80 -25.08 -3.37
N ASN A 36 -39.78 -23.77 -3.08
CA ASN A 36 -39.67 -22.74 -4.13
C ASN A 36 -38.32 -22.80 -4.88
N LEU A 37 -37.23 -23.06 -4.15
CA LEU A 37 -35.90 -23.19 -4.73
C LEU A 37 -35.75 -24.46 -5.57
N GLU A 38 -36.35 -25.57 -5.14
CA GLU A 38 -36.40 -26.82 -5.93
C GLU A 38 -37.20 -26.61 -7.22
N MET A 39 -38.37 -25.96 -7.14
CA MET A 39 -39.20 -25.66 -8.32
C MET A 39 -38.51 -24.74 -9.33
N SER A 40 -37.68 -23.81 -8.85
CA SER A 40 -36.90 -22.91 -9.71
C SER A 40 -35.53 -23.47 -10.12
N ASN A 41 -35.20 -24.70 -9.72
CA ASN A 41 -33.91 -25.35 -9.94
C ASN A 41 -32.70 -24.48 -9.50
N ASN A 42 -32.86 -23.72 -8.42
CA ASN A 42 -31.83 -22.82 -7.90
C ASN A 42 -30.92 -23.54 -6.89
N GLN A 43 -29.90 -24.21 -7.43
CA GLN A 43 -28.95 -25.01 -6.63
C GLN A 43 -28.14 -24.18 -5.63
N ASP A 44 -27.79 -22.93 -5.96
CA ASP A 44 -27.07 -22.05 -5.04
C ASP A 44 -27.94 -21.62 -3.86
N GLY A 45 -29.20 -21.29 -4.11
CA GLY A 45 -30.16 -20.99 -3.04
C GLY A 45 -30.38 -22.19 -2.13
N LEU A 46 -30.49 -23.41 -2.69
CA LEU A 46 -30.61 -24.64 -1.90
C LEU A 46 -29.40 -24.86 -1.00
N ARG A 47 -28.19 -24.65 -1.52
CA ARG A 47 -26.94 -24.72 -0.74
C ARG A 47 -26.91 -23.69 0.39
N VAL A 48 -27.34 -22.45 0.15
CA VAL A 48 -27.40 -21.41 1.19
C VAL A 48 -28.42 -21.78 2.27
N LEU A 49 -29.58 -22.32 1.88
CA LEU A 49 -30.61 -22.75 2.82
C LEU A 49 -30.16 -23.94 3.69
N GLU A 50 -29.46 -24.91 3.09
CA GLU A 50 -28.84 -26.03 3.81
C GLU A 50 -27.81 -25.54 4.84
N ASN A 51 -26.95 -24.59 4.44
CA ASN A 51 -26.00 -23.97 5.35
C ASN A 51 -26.69 -23.25 6.52
N LEU A 52 -27.75 -22.49 6.23
CA LEU A 52 -28.50 -21.75 7.24
C LEU A 52 -29.18 -22.69 8.25
N THR A 53 -29.79 -23.78 7.78
CA THR A 53 -30.47 -24.77 8.63
C THR A 53 -29.48 -25.63 9.41
N SER A 54 -28.30 -25.92 8.84
CA SER A 54 -27.22 -26.66 9.50
C SER A 54 -26.32 -25.79 10.38
N GLN A 55 -26.56 -24.48 10.44
CA GLN A 55 -25.75 -23.50 11.17
C GLN A 55 -24.27 -23.47 10.72
N ILE A 56 -24.05 -23.71 9.43
CA ILE A 56 -22.72 -23.73 8.80
C ILE A 56 -22.49 -22.42 8.07
N ILE A 57 -21.26 -21.90 8.15
CA ILE A 57 -20.80 -20.77 7.34
C ILE A 57 -19.90 -21.32 6.23
N SER A 58 -20.15 -20.91 4.99
CA SER A 58 -19.31 -21.24 3.84
C SER A 58 -18.96 -19.99 3.05
N ILE A 59 -17.73 -19.92 2.55
CA ILE A 59 -17.31 -18.88 1.61
C ILE A 59 -17.81 -19.26 0.21
N PRO A 60 -18.60 -18.40 -0.48
CA PRO A 60 -19.11 -18.73 -1.80
C PRO A 60 -18.03 -18.57 -2.87
N ARG A 61 -18.12 -19.36 -3.95
CA ARG A 61 -17.09 -19.43 -4.99
C ARG A 61 -16.93 -18.14 -5.80
N ASN A 62 -17.94 -17.28 -5.81
CA ASN A 62 -17.96 -15.99 -6.50
C ASN A 62 -17.54 -14.81 -5.61
N LEU A 63 -17.04 -15.07 -4.39
CA LEU A 63 -16.42 -14.05 -3.55
C LEU A 63 -14.91 -14.03 -3.81
N SER A 64 -14.41 -12.89 -4.30
CA SER A 64 -12.98 -12.60 -4.36
C SER A 64 -12.64 -11.55 -3.30
N ILE A 65 -11.56 -11.77 -2.57
CA ILE A 65 -11.02 -10.80 -1.60
C ILE A 65 -9.72 -10.28 -2.16
N ILE A 66 -9.64 -8.96 -2.34
CA ILE A 66 -8.41 -8.26 -2.74
C ILE A 66 -8.02 -7.38 -1.56
N ALA A 67 -6.77 -7.50 -1.12
CA ALA A 67 -6.22 -6.73 -0.03
C ALA A 67 -4.86 -6.16 -0.44
N THR A 68 -4.50 -5.02 0.13
CA THR A 68 -3.16 -4.44 0.00
C THR A 68 -2.50 -4.44 1.37
N ILE A 69 -1.19 -4.62 1.39
CA ILE A 69 -0.42 -4.61 2.62
C ILE A 69 0.91 -3.90 2.36
N ASN A 70 1.31 -3.05 3.30
CA ASN A 70 2.58 -2.35 3.22
C ASN A 70 3.70 -3.29 3.69
N THR A 71 4.46 -3.87 2.77
CA THR A 71 5.56 -4.81 3.05
C THR A 71 6.62 -4.26 4.01
N SER A 72 6.65 -2.94 4.20
CA SER A 72 7.56 -2.24 5.10
C SER A 72 7.22 -2.37 6.59
N ASP A 73 5.98 -2.73 6.92
CA ASP A 73 5.55 -2.81 8.31
C ASP A 73 6.04 -4.10 8.99
N GLU A 74 6.65 -3.94 10.17
CA GLU A 74 7.12 -5.08 10.96
C GLU A 74 6.00 -6.07 11.34
N SER A 75 4.76 -5.59 11.40
CA SER A 75 3.58 -6.39 11.75
C SER A 75 3.38 -7.60 10.83
N ILE A 76 3.85 -7.52 9.58
CA ILE A 76 3.73 -8.57 8.57
C ILE A 76 4.51 -9.81 8.95
N TYR A 77 5.69 -9.65 9.57
CA TYR A 77 6.52 -10.78 9.98
C TYR A 77 5.82 -11.65 11.03
N TYR A 78 4.90 -11.06 11.80
CA TYR A 78 4.12 -11.73 12.83
C TYR A 78 2.79 -12.30 12.30
N LEU A 79 2.49 -12.17 11.00
CA LEU A 79 1.31 -12.80 10.41
C LEU A 79 1.41 -14.33 10.43
N ASP A 80 0.30 -14.96 10.78
CA ASP A 80 0.19 -16.42 10.85
C ASP A 80 0.51 -17.09 9.50
N SER A 81 1.23 -18.21 9.60
CA SER A 81 1.70 -18.95 8.42
C SER A 81 0.57 -19.65 7.64
N ALA A 82 -0.51 -20.07 8.31
CA ALA A 82 -1.67 -20.64 7.62
C ALA A 82 -2.44 -19.53 6.90
N PHE A 83 -2.57 -18.35 7.51
CA PHE A 83 -3.15 -17.17 6.85
C PHE A 83 -2.39 -16.79 5.59
N LYS A 84 -1.06 -16.62 5.67
CA LYS A 84 -0.22 -16.23 4.51
C LYS A 84 -0.37 -17.16 3.30
N ARG A 85 -0.58 -18.47 3.52
CA ARG A 85 -0.77 -19.48 2.47
C ARG A 85 -2.13 -19.44 1.78
N ARG A 86 -3.09 -18.63 2.26
CA ARG A 86 -4.43 -18.48 1.64
C ARG A 86 -4.52 -17.31 0.67
N TRP A 87 -3.46 -16.53 0.54
CA TRP A 87 -3.39 -15.39 -0.36
C TRP A 87 -2.45 -15.72 -1.52
N ASP A 88 -2.86 -15.33 -2.71
CA ASP A 88 -1.97 -15.20 -3.86
C ASP A 88 -1.32 -13.81 -3.76
N TRP A 89 0.01 -13.78 -3.68
CA TRP A 89 0.78 -12.55 -3.44
C TRP A 89 1.28 -11.96 -4.75
N GLU A 90 1.03 -10.67 -4.95
CA GLU A 90 1.63 -9.87 -6.02
C GLU A 90 2.48 -8.77 -5.39
N TYR A 91 3.78 -8.73 -5.72
CA TYR A 91 4.65 -7.63 -5.30
C TYR A 91 4.44 -6.45 -6.26
N VAL A 92 4.18 -5.28 -5.68
CA VAL A 92 4.02 -4.03 -6.42
C VAL A 92 5.22 -3.14 -6.12
N ASP A 93 6.15 -3.06 -7.07
CA ASP A 93 7.36 -2.23 -6.95
C ASP A 93 7.02 -0.73 -7.07
N VAL A 94 7.92 0.13 -6.61
CA VAL A 94 7.89 1.59 -6.76
C VAL A 94 8.65 1.96 -8.05
N PRO A 95 8.15 2.87 -8.91
CA PRO A 95 7.11 3.88 -8.71
C PRO A 95 5.64 3.42 -8.79
N GLY A 96 5.39 2.12 -9.04
CA GLY A 96 4.06 1.52 -8.97
C GLY A 96 3.06 2.00 -10.02
N TYR A 97 1.78 1.79 -9.76
CA TYR A 97 0.67 2.18 -10.65
C TYR A 97 0.28 3.66 -10.47
N GLY A 98 -0.24 4.27 -11.55
CA GLY A 98 -0.80 5.65 -11.50
C GLY A 98 0.18 6.77 -11.86
N ILE A 99 1.37 6.43 -12.37
CA ILE A 99 2.40 7.36 -12.86
C ILE A 99 1.84 8.35 -13.89
N GLU A 100 0.87 7.93 -14.70
CA GLU A 100 0.19 8.77 -15.71
C GLU A 100 -0.36 10.08 -15.14
N LYS A 101 -0.77 10.10 -13.86
CA LYS A 101 -1.33 11.28 -13.19
C LYS A 101 -0.29 12.31 -12.77
N ILE A 102 0.98 11.92 -12.74
CA ILE A 102 2.08 12.69 -12.16
C ILE A 102 3.28 12.81 -13.11
N LYS A 103 3.20 12.22 -14.30
CA LYS A 103 4.27 12.23 -15.31
C LYS A 103 4.71 13.63 -15.71
N ASP A 104 3.79 14.59 -15.65
CA ASP A 104 4.04 15.96 -16.08
C ASP A 104 4.55 16.85 -14.95
N ILE A 105 4.54 16.39 -13.69
CA ILE A 105 5.01 17.14 -12.54
C ILE A 105 6.52 17.34 -12.64
N ALA A 106 6.96 18.60 -12.58
CA ALA A 106 8.37 18.98 -12.61
C ALA A 106 8.90 19.31 -11.21
N ILE A 107 10.22 19.38 -11.07
CA ILE A 107 10.87 19.95 -9.89
C ILE A 107 10.97 21.46 -10.10
N GLU A 108 10.65 22.25 -9.08
CA GLU A 108 10.78 23.71 -9.11
C GLU A 108 12.20 24.13 -9.56
N GLY A 109 12.27 25.00 -10.56
CA GLY A 109 13.53 25.51 -11.12
C GLY A 109 14.31 24.51 -11.99
N ARG A 110 13.76 23.34 -12.31
CA ARG A 110 14.41 22.32 -13.15
C ARG A 110 13.47 21.82 -14.26
N ASP A 111 14.05 21.38 -15.38
CA ASP A 111 13.31 20.70 -16.45
C ASP A 111 13.07 19.20 -16.17
N GLU A 112 13.64 18.67 -15.08
CA GLU A 112 13.49 17.26 -14.69
C GLU A 112 12.08 16.96 -14.15
N LYS A 113 11.50 15.84 -14.62
CA LYS A 113 10.25 15.30 -14.07
C LYS A 113 10.44 14.65 -12.71
N TRP A 114 9.52 14.89 -11.80
CA TRP A 114 9.53 14.33 -10.44
C TRP A 114 9.64 12.81 -10.42
N VAL A 115 8.91 12.11 -11.31
CA VAL A 115 8.96 10.64 -11.42
C VAL A 115 10.38 10.15 -11.78
N SER A 116 11.04 10.83 -12.72
CA SER A 116 12.41 10.48 -13.14
C SER A 116 13.41 10.69 -11.99
N PHE A 117 13.26 11.80 -11.27
CA PHE A 117 14.05 12.07 -10.07
C PHE A 117 13.87 11.01 -8.98
N VAL A 118 12.62 10.61 -8.69
CA VAL A 118 12.34 9.56 -7.69
C VAL A 118 12.98 8.23 -8.08
N ASN A 119 12.95 7.85 -9.36
CA ASN A 119 13.60 6.63 -9.83
C ASN A 119 15.12 6.70 -9.61
N LYS A 120 15.78 7.78 -10.05
CA LYS A 120 17.22 7.98 -9.83
C LYS A 120 17.59 8.01 -8.34
N LEU A 121 16.73 8.60 -7.51
CA LEU A 121 16.91 8.61 -6.06
C LEU A 121 16.78 7.20 -5.46
N ASN A 122 15.82 6.41 -5.90
CA ASN A 122 15.68 5.02 -5.46
C ASN A 122 16.86 4.16 -5.92
N ASP A 123 17.42 4.40 -7.10
CA ASP A 123 18.65 3.75 -7.55
C ASP A 123 19.85 4.12 -6.67
N PHE A 124 19.99 5.40 -6.31
CA PHE A 124 20.99 5.85 -5.33
C PHE A 124 20.84 5.13 -3.98
N ILE A 125 19.61 4.98 -3.48
CA ILE A 125 19.32 4.22 -2.25
C ILE A 125 19.72 2.74 -2.43
N LYS A 126 19.37 2.11 -3.56
CA LYS A 126 19.70 0.70 -3.89
C LYS A 126 21.20 0.43 -3.98
N VAL A 127 21.96 1.30 -4.62
CA VAL A 127 23.43 1.16 -4.68
C VAL A 127 24.06 1.20 -3.28
N ASN A 128 23.45 1.93 -2.35
CA ASN A 128 23.92 2.06 -0.96
C ASN A 128 23.26 1.07 0.02
N HIS A 129 22.58 0.02 -0.46
CA HIS A 129 21.83 -0.94 0.36
C HIS A 129 22.62 -1.55 1.54
N HIS A 130 23.93 -1.73 1.38
CA HIS A 130 24.80 -2.32 2.40
C HIS A 130 24.88 -1.47 3.70
N LEU A 131 24.56 -0.17 3.63
CA LEU A 131 24.53 0.74 4.77
C LEU A 131 23.11 0.99 5.30
N ILE A 132 22.08 0.56 4.58
CA ILE A 132 20.68 0.88 4.82
C ILE A 132 19.96 -0.35 5.37
N ARG A 133 19.46 -0.25 6.61
CA ARG A 133 18.66 -1.32 7.20
C ARG A 133 17.24 -1.28 6.64
N ARG A 134 16.73 -2.45 6.21
CA ARG A 134 15.40 -2.62 5.60
C ARG A 134 15.17 -1.69 4.42
N ILE A 135 16.00 -1.84 3.39
CA ILE A 135 15.96 -0.96 2.23
C ILE A 135 14.60 -0.92 1.51
N GLU A 136 13.86 -2.04 1.48
CA GLU A 136 12.50 -2.08 0.91
C GLU A 136 11.59 -0.99 1.52
N ASP A 137 11.71 -0.75 2.83
CA ASP A 137 10.95 0.24 3.58
C ASP A 137 11.39 1.69 3.33
N LYS A 138 12.54 1.87 2.66
CA LYS A 138 13.24 3.15 2.53
C LYS A 138 13.17 3.77 1.14
N GLN A 139 12.60 3.05 0.17
CA GLN A 139 12.37 3.57 -1.16
C GLN A 139 11.29 4.66 -1.14
N ILE A 140 11.46 5.67 -1.99
CA ILE A 140 10.60 6.83 -2.09
C ILE A 140 9.50 6.58 -3.10
N GLY A 141 8.25 6.63 -2.64
CA GLY A 141 7.08 6.61 -3.52
C GLY A 141 6.90 7.92 -4.27
N VAL A 142 6.35 7.87 -5.47
CA VAL A 142 6.09 9.06 -6.29
C VAL A 142 5.07 10.04 -5.69
N TRP A 143 4.27 9.59 -4.73
CA TRP A 143 3.32 10.42 -3.96
C TRP A 143 3.90 10.95 -2.64
N PHE A 144 5.21 10.76 -2.40
CA PHE A 144 5.86 11.14 -1.15
C PHE A 144 5.77 12.66 -0.90
N LEU A 145 5.92 13.46 -1.96
CA LEU A 145 5.69 14.91 -1.94
C LEU A 145 4.40 15.26 -2.67
N LYS A 146 3.71 16.29 -2.18
CA LYS A 146 2.58 16.90 -2.88
C LYS A 146 3.12 17.91 -3.88
N SER A 147 2.51 17.98 -5.05
CA SER A 147 2.79 19.03 -6.02
C SER A 147 1.83 20.20 -5.84
N GLU A 148 2.33 21.41 -6.04
CA GLU A 148 1.58 22.66 -6.14
C GLU A 148 1.81 23.20 -7.55
N ASP A 149 0.75 23.58 -8.27
CA ASP A 149 0.83 24.07 -9.66
C ASP A 149 1.65 23.18 -10.62
N ASN A 150 1.48 21.86 -10.50
CA ASN A 150 2.23 20.82 -11.25
C ASN A 150 3.75 20.84 -10.99
N GLN A 151 4.19 21.36 -9.85
CA GLN A 151 5.58 21.35 -9.45
C GLN A 151 5.76 20.83 -8.03
N VAL A 152 6.85 20.10 -7.80
CA VAL A 152 7.34 19.80 -6.45
C VAL A 152 8.27 20.94 -6.06
N THR A 153 7.92 21.65 -4.99
CA THR A 153 8.69 22.80 -4.51
C THR A 153 10.01 22.36 -3.89
N LYS A 154 11.03 23.21 -4.01
CA LYS A 154 12.32 23.01 -3.35
C LYS A 154 12.15 22.90 -1.84
N GLU A 155 11.29 23.71 -1.25
CA GLU A 155 10.96 23.66 0.17
C GLU A 155 10.44 22.27 0.59
N SER A 156 9.59 21.63 -0.23
CA SER A 156 9.10 20.28 0.05
C SER A 156 10.21 19.22 -0.02
N ILE A 157 11.16 19.39 -0.95
CA ILE A 157 12.33 18.52 -1.04
C ILE A 157 13.20 18.70 0.21
N GLU A 158 13.51 19.93 0.60
CA GLU A 158 14.30 20.21 1.80
C GLU A 158 13.59 19.70 3.05
N ASN A 159 12.41 20.21 3.36
CA ASN A 159 11.80 19.96 4.67
C ASN A 159 11.29 18.54 4.88
N LYS A 160 11.03 17.79 3.80
CA LYS A 160 10.45 16.45 3.90
C LYS A 160 11.33 15.36 3.31
N LEU A 161 11.79 15.50 2.07
CA LEU A 161 12.56 14.44 1.41
C LEU A 161 13.98 14.33 1.96
N MET A 162 14.73 15.42 1.95
CA MET A 162 16.09 15.46 2.48
C MET A 162 16.10 15.13 3.98
N PHE A 163 15.11 15.62 4.73
CA PHE A 163 14.96 15.26 6.14
C PHE A 163 14.71 13.76 6.33
N TYR A 164 13.88 13.13 5.49
CA TYR A 164 13.67 11.69 5.53
C TYR A 164 14.94 10.90 5.18
N LEU A 165 15.70 11.31 4.16
CA LEU A 165 17.00 10.71 3.85
C LEU A 165 17.95 10.83 5.05
N TRP A 166 17.95 11.99 5.69
CA TRP A 166 18.76 12.26 6.87
C TRP A 166 18.35 11.40 8.07
N ASP A 167 17.11 11.48 8.50
CA ASP A 167 16.67 10.87 9.74
C ASP A 167 16.41 9.36 9.60
N SER A 168 15.84 8.94 8.47
CA SER A 168 15.28 7.60 8.32
C SER A 168 16.08 6.67 7.40
N VAL A 169 16.75 7.17 6.36
CA VAL A 169 17.51 6.33 5.42
C VAL A 169 18.98 6.19 5.84
N PHE A 170 19.62 7.30 6.20
CA PHE A 170 21.04 7.36 6.53
C PHE A 170 21.35 7.76 7.99
N PRO A 171 20.60 7.34 9.03
CA PRO A 171 20.71 7.89 10.39
C PRO A 171 22.10 7.77 11.02
N ARG A 172 22.88 6.77 10.59
CA ARG A 172 24.18 6.43 11.20
C ARG A 172 25.38 6.82 10.35
N ASP A 173 25.21 6.90 9.03
CA ASP A 173 26.32 7.03 8.09
C ASP A 173 25.95 7.98 6.96
N ARG A 174 26.60 9.14 6.94
CA ARG A 174 26.37 10.22 5.97
C ARG A 174 27.22 10.09 4.73
N ARG A 175 28.19 9.15 4.70
CA ARG A 175 29.12 8.98 3.59
C ARG A 175 28.44 8.83 2.23
N PRO A 176 27.30 8.12 2.08
CA PRO A 176 26.60 8.08 0.80
C PRO A 176 26.21 9.47 0.25
N LEU A 177 25.73 10.36 1.13
CA LEU A 177 25.35 11.73 0.77
C LEU A 177 26.60 12.60 0.53
N GLU A 178 27.61 12.48 1.39
CA GLU A 178 28.89 13.17 1.25
C GLU A 178 29.61 12.80 -0.05
N ASP A 179 29.66 11.52 -0.39
CA ASP A 179 30.26 10.98 -1.60
C ASP A 179 29.48 11.41 -2.85
N LEU A 180 28.15 11.44 -2.79
CA LEU A 180 27.30 11.95 -3.86
C LEU A 180 27.61 13.43 -4.15
N LEU A 181 27.66 14.25 -3.10
CA LEU A 181 27.90 15.69 -3.21
C LEU A 181 29.36 16.03 -3.57
N SER A 182 30.31 15.15 -3.23
CA SER A 182 31.73 15.36 -3.53
C SER A 182 32.11 15.01 -4.98
N LYS A 183 31.20 14.37 -5.75
CA LYS A 183 31.41 14.05 -7.17
C LYS A 183 31.37 15.32 -8.03
N GLY A 184 32.46 16.07 -8.02
CA GLY A 184 32.62 17.30 -8.81
C GLY A 184 33.67 18.24 -8.23
N ASP A 185 33.91 18.16 -6.92
CA ASP A 185 34.84 19.04 -6.22
C ASP A 185 35.93 18.24 -5.46
N LYS A 186 37.15 18.78 -5.39
CA LYS A 186 38.29 18.08 -4.76
C LYS A 186 38.27 18.14 -3.23
N GLN A 187 37.29 18.84 -2.66
CA GLN A 187 37.17 19.06 -1.23
C GLN A 187 36.21 18.04 -0.62
N SER A 188 36.65 17.32 0.41
CA SER A 188 35.82 16.36 1.12
C SER A 188 34.67 17.10 1.82
N ILE A 189 33.43 16.86 1.40
CA ILE A 189 32.24 17.36 2.08
C ILE A 189 32.01 16.53 3.34
N LYS A 190 31.66 17.20 4.45
CA LYS A 190 31.30 16.54 5.70
C LYS A 190 30.01 17.13 6.24
N LEU A 191 29.00 16.30 6.40
CA LEU A 191 27.68 16.71 6.87
C LEU A 191 27.56 16.41 8.38
N ILE A 192 27.74 17.44 9.21
CA ILE A 192 27.70 17.29 10.68
C ILE A 192 26.27 17.47 11.18
N THR A 193 25.57 18.46 10.63
CA THR A 193 24.21 18.83 10.99
C THR A 193 23.30 18.77 9.78
N TYR A 194 22.00 18.72 10.04
CA TYR A 194 21.02 18.77 8.96
C TYR A 194 21.06 20.08 8.16
N SER A 195 21.43 21.19 8.81
CA SER A 195 21.62 22.49 8.15
C SER A 195 22.73 22.46 7.11
N ASP A 196 23.80 21.68 7.34
CA ASP A 196 24.88 21.51 6.37
C ASP A 196 24.37 20.82 5.09
N PHE A 197 23.41 19.89 5.24
CA PHE A 197 22.81 19.21 4.11
C PHE A 197 21.83 20.11 3.34
N ILE A 198 20.98 20.87 4.04
CA ILE A 198 20.09 21.85 3.41
C ILE A 198 20.88 22.90 2.61
N ALA A 199 22.03 23.35 3.12
CA ALA A 199 22.86 24.34 2.42
C ALA A 199 23.33 23.86 1.03
N LEU A 200 23.31 22.53 0.79
CA LEU A 200 23.71 21.88 -0.46
C LEU A 200 22.50 21.27 -1.19
N SER A 201 21.29 21.80 -0.98
CA SER A 201 20.06 21.24 -1.56
C SER A 201 20.04 21.28 -3.10
N ASP A 202 20.53 22.35 -3.72
CA ASP A 202 20.61 22.43 -5.18
C ASP A 202 21.62 21.42 -5.73
N ASP A 203 22.80 21.34 -5.13
CA ASP A 203 23.86 20.38 -5.50
C ASP A 203 23.37 18.94 -5.34
N PHE A 204 22.62 18.65 -4.27
CA PHE A 204 22.02 17.34 -4.05
C PHE A 204 21.03 16.98 -5.17
N ILE A 205 20.13 17.91 -5.51
CA ILE A 205 19.13 17.68 -6.56
C ILE A 205 19.83 17.46 -7.90
N ASP A 206 20.80 18.30 -8.27
CA ASP A 206 21.55 18.18 -9.52
C ASP A 206 22.40 16.90 -9.58
N ALA A 207 23.01 16.49 -8.47
CA ALA A 207 23.77 15.25 -8.39
C ALA A 207 22.88 14.02 -8.62
N ILE A 208 21.67 13.99 -8.06
CA ILE A 208 20.69 12.92 -8.33
C ILE A 208 20.22 12.95 -9.78
N ILE A 209 19.97 14.13 -10.36
CA ILE A 209 19.52 14.27 -11.76
C ILE A 209 20.59 13.80 -12.75
N SER A 210 21.85 14.16 -12.50
CA SER A 210 22.97 13.94 -13.42
C SER A 210 23.60 12.54 -13.34
N CYS A 211 23.40 11.82 -12.24
CA CYS A 211 23.96 10.48 -12.10
C CYS A 211 23.19 9.44 -12.94
N GLU A 212 23.92 8.75 -13.82
CA GLU A 212 23.49 7.47 -14.39
C GLU A 212 23.92 6.36 -13.43
N TRP A 213 22.96 5.80 -12.70
CA TRP A 213 23.20 4.67 -11.81
C TRP A 213 23.17 3.38 -12.64
N LEU A 214 24.21 2.54 -12.50
CA LEU A 214 24.18 1.20 -13.08
C LEU A 214 23.04 0.42 -12.42
N THR A 215 22.00 0.12 -13.19
CA THR A 215 20.94 -0.80 -12.80
C THR A 215 21.55 -2.21 -12.72
N PHE A 216 21.52 -2.81 -11.52
CA PHE A 216 21.88 -4.21 -11.30
C PHE A 216 20.74 -5.14 -11.70
#